data_AF-T1E132-F1
#
_entry.id   AF-T1E132-F1
#
_cell.length_a   1.000
_cell.length_b   1.000
_cell.length_c   1.000
_cell.angle_alpha   90.00
_cell.angle_beta   90.00
_cell.angle_gamma   90.00
#
_symmetry.space_group_name_H-M   'P 1'
#
loop_
_entity.id
_entity.type
_entity.pdbx_description
1 polymer ?
#
loop_
_entity_poly.entity_id
_entity_poly.type
_entity_poly.pdbx_seq_one_letter_code
_entity_poly.pdbx_strand_id
1 'polypeptide(L)'
;SGKSYSQIAEETGLTNVYVAQLLRRQAHLKPETVPKLRAALPELSDELVNEMIKHPFRSYDPNLVQEPAIYRLNEAVMHFGESIKEIINEDFGDGIMSAIDFYCSVDKVKGV
;
A
#
# COMPACT_ATOMS: atom_id res chain seq x y z
N SER A 1 4.45 18.56 -7.56
CA SER A 1 2.97 18.68 -7.59
C SER A 1 2.32 19.16 -6.28
N GLY A 2 2.86 18.86 -5.09
CA GLY A 2 2.28 19.28 -3.80
C GLY A 2 1.01 18.53 -3.37
N LYS A 3 0.63 17.48 -4.12
CA LYS A 3 -0.56 16.65 -3.84
C LYS A 3 -0.27 15.63 -2.73
N SER A 4 -1.30 15.30 -1.96
CA SER A 4 -1.29 14.17 -1.03
C SER A 4 -1.40 12.83 -1.78
N TYR A 5 -1.04 11.72 -1.12
CA TYR A 5 -1.21 10.38 -1.68
C TYR A 5 -2.68 10.06 -2.01
N SER A 6 -3.63 10.53 -1.21
CA SER A 6 -5.07 10.34 -1.47
C SER A 6 -5.54 11.08 -2.72
N GLN A 7 -5.09 12.32 -2.94
CA GLN A 7 -5.42 13.06 -4.17
C GLN A 7 -4.88 12.36 -5.42
N ILE A 8 -3.65 11.85 -5.37
CA ILE A 8 -3.07 11.10 -6.49
C ILE A 8 -3.81 9.77 -6.69
N ALA A 9 -4.22 9.11 -5.61
CA ALA A 9 -5.03 7.89 -5.66
C ALA A 9 -6.38 8.11 -6.36
N GLU A 10 -7.09 9.20 -6.04
CA GLU A 10 -8.34 9.58 -6.71
C GLU A 10 -8.14 9.79 -8.22
N GLU A 11 -7.09 10.49 -8.63
CA GLU A 11 -6.80 10.75 -10.05
C GLU A 11 -6.38 9.48 -10.82
N THR A 12 -5.73 8.53 -10.14
CA THR A 12 -5.20 7.31 -10.77
C THR A 12 -6.13 6.11 -10.69
N GLY A 13 -7.08 6.11 -9.75
CA GLY A 13 -7.89 4.94 -9.40
C GLY A 13 -7.13 3.87 -8.63
N LEU A 14 -5.99 4.22 -8.03
CA LEU A 14 -5.20 3.35 -7.15
C LEU A 14 -5.58 3.62 -5.69
N THR A 15 -5.21 2.73 -4.77
CA THR A 15 -5.32 3.08 -3.34
C THR A 15 -4.20 4.05 -2.93
N ASN A 16 -4.45 4.87 -1.90
CA ASN A 16 -3.46 5.83 -1.41
C ASN A 16 -2.17 5.17 -0.90
N VAL A 17 -2.29 4.00 -0.26
CA VAL A 17 -1.12 3.21 0.16
C VAL A 17 -0.37 2.69 -1.07
N TYR A 18 -1.06 2.22 -2.12
CA TYR A 18 -0.38 1.74 -3.32
C TYR A 18 0.39 2.88 -4.02
N VAL A 19 -0.17 4.09 -4.11
CA VAL A 19 0.55 5.28 -4.60
C VAL A 19 1.80 5.54 -3.76
N ALA A 20 1.68 5.51 -2.43
CA ALA A 20 2.84 5.69 -1.54
C ALA A 20 3.89 4.58 -1.76
N GLN A 21 3.48 3.32 -1.94
CA GLN A 21 4.37 2.19 -2.21
C GLN A 21 5.09 2.32 -3.56
N LEU A 22 4.43 2.86 -4.61
CA LEU A 22 5.07 3.16 -5.89
C LEU A 22 6.21 4.17 -5.70
N LEU A 23 5.95 5.27 -4.98
CA LEU A 23 6.93 6.33 -4.73
C LEU A 23 8.03 5.90 -3.74
N ARG A 24 7.77 4.91 -2.87
CA ARG A 24 8.73 4.27 -1.97
C ARG A 24 9.50 3.10 -2.60
N ARG A 25 9.27 2.82 -3.88
CA ARG A 25 9.87 1.69 -4.62
C ARG A 25 9.62 0.33 -3.96
N GLN A 26 8.39 0.12 -3.51
CA GLN A 26 7.93 -1.15 -2.91
C GLN A 26 6.82 -1.82 -3.74
N ALA A 27 6.20 -1.08 -4.66
CA ALA A 27 5.31 -1.61 -5.68
C ALA A 27 5.86 -1.30 -7.08
N HIS A 28 5.44 -2.08 -8.07
CA HIS A 28 5.69 -1.79 -9.48
C HIS A 28 4.46 -1.13 -10.10
N LEU A 29 4.67 -0.18 -10.99
CA LEU A 29 3.62 0.51 -11.73
C LEU A 29 3.17 -0.38 -12.88
N LYS A 30 1.87 -0.69 -12.94
CA LYS A 30 1.31 -1.41 -14.08
C LYS A 30 1.26 -0.50 -15.32
N PRO A 31 1.59 -1.01 -16.53
CA PRO A 31 1.65 -0.21 -17.75
C PRO A 31 0.37 0.60 -18.04
N GLU A 32 -0.80 0.03 -17.76
CA GLU A 32 -2.10 0.66 -17.99
C GLU A 32 -2.35 1.90 -17.13
N THR A 33 -1.65 2.03 -15.99
CA THR A 33 -1.82 3.16 -15.07
C THR A 33 -0.81 4.28 -15.32
N VAL A 34 0.19 4.05 -16.17
CA VAL A 34 1.23 5.03 -16.52
C VAL A 34 0.64 6.38 -16.99
N PRO A 35 -0.33 6.42 -17.92
CA PRO A 35 -0.87 7.69 -18.40
C PRO A 35 -1.51 8.51 -17.28
N LYS A 36 -2.26 7.85 -16.38
CA LYS A 36 -2.91 8.51 -15.24
C LYS A 36 -1.90 9.01 -14.22
N LEU A 37 -0.88 8.22 -13.91
CA LEU A 37 0.15 8.63 -12.96
C LEU A 37 0.94 9.84 -13.48
N ARG A 38 1.27 9.87 -14.79
CA ARG A 38 1.92 11.02 -15.43
C ARG A 38 1.05 12.26 -15.42
N ALA A 39 -0.25 12.12 -15.67
CA ALA A 39 -1.18 13.25 -15.56
C ALA A 39 -1.24 13.78 -14.11
N ALA A 40 -1.22 12.89 -13.12
CA ALA A 40 -1.25 13.27 -11.71
C ALA A 40 0.06 13.91 -11.22
N LEU A 41 1.19 13.44 -11.75
CA LEU A 41 2.55 13.84 -11.41
C LEU A 41 3.35 14.19 -12.68
N PRO A 42 3.10 15.35 -13.31
CA PRO A 42 3.69 15.72 -14.60
C PRO A 42 5.21 15.93 -14.56
N GLU A 43 5.78 16.07 -13.36
CA GLU A 43 7.22 16.25 -13.14
C GLU A 43 8.00 14.92 -13.14
N LEU A 44 7.32 13.76 -13.20
CA LEU A 44 8.00 12.46 -13.31
C LEU A 44 8.68 12.33 -14.67
N SER A 45 10.00 12.18 -14.66
CA SER A 45 10.77 11.89 -15.88
C SER A 45 10.46 10.51 -16.43
N ASP A 46 10.74 10.32 -17.72
CA ASP A 46 10.59 9.01 -18.38
C ASP A 46 11.45 7.93 -17.73
N GLU A 47 12.65 8.30 -17.29
CA GLU A 47 13.55 7.42 -16.54
C GLU A 47 12.90 6.91 -15.25
N LEU A 48 12.33 7.81 -14.44
CA LEU A 48 11.68 7.43 -13.19
C LEU A 48 10.44 6.55 -13.43
N VAL A 49 9.64 6.86 -14.44
CA VAL A 49 8.48 6.02 -14.80
C VAL A 49 8.92 4.63 -15.26
N ASN A 50 9.97 4.55 -16.10
CA ASN A 50 10.53 3.28 -16.54
C ASN A 50 11.08 2.46 -15.37
N GLU A 51 11.71 3.11 -14.40
CA GLU A 51 12.09 2.44 -13.15
C GLU A 51 10.87 1.93 -12.40
N MET A 52 9.85 2.77 -12.19
CA MET A 52 8.63 2.38 -11.47
C MET A 52 7.94 1.14 -12.07
N ILE A 53 7.98 0.94 -13.38
CA ILE A 53 7.40 -0.23 -14.06
C ILE A 53 8.13 -1.54 -13.71
N LYS A 54 9.45 -1.49 -13.50
CA LYS A 54 10.22 -2.69 -13.14
C LYS A 54 9.80 -3.20 -11.75
N HIS A 55 9.86 -4.52 -11.55
CA HIS A 55 9.63 -5.11 -10.23
C HIS A 55 10.70 -4.65 -9.22
N PRO A 56 10.31 -4.02 -8.10
CA PRO A 56 11.28 -3.63 -7.09
C PRO A 56 11.71 -4.84 -6.25
N PHE A 57 12.92 -4.76 -5.72
CA PHE A 57 13.30 -5.59 -4.58
C PHE A 57 12.68 -4.99 -3.32
N ARG A 58 11.65 -5.64 -2.79
CA ARG A 58 10.93 -5.15 -1.61
C ARG A 58 11.81 -5.31 -0.36
N SER A 59 11.83 -4.27 0.46
CA SER A 59 12.56 -4.26 1.73
C SER A 59 12.01 -3.17 2.63
N TYR A 60 12.21 -3.32 3.92
CA TYR A 60 11.85 -2.33 4.92
C TYR A 60 13.01 -2.16 5.90
N ASP A 61 13.07 -1.02 6.57
CA ASP A 61 14.02 -0.78 7.65
C ASP A 61 13.68 -1.69 8.83
N PRO A 62 14.59 -2.55 9.33
CA PRO A 62 14.34 -3.39 10.49
C PRO A 62 13.93 -2.60 11.75
N ASN A 63 14.35 -1.34 11.88
CA ASN A 63 13.98 -0.47 12.99
C ASN A 63 12.58 0.14 12.85
N LEU A 64 11.88 -0.09 11.73
CA LEU A 64 10.55 0.48 11.48
C LEU A 64 9.54 0.10 12.56
N VAL A 65 9.67 -1.09 13.16
CA VAL A 65 8.79 -1.56 14.25
C VAL A 65 8.93 -0.72 15.53
N GLN A 66 10.01 0.05 15.67
CA GLN A 66 10.22 0.98 16.79
C GLN A 66 9.54 2.33 16.57
N GLU A 67 9.12 2.64 15.33
CA GLU A 67 8.36 3.86 15.05
C GLU A 67 6.97 3.75 15.71
N PRO A 68 6.54 4.72 16.54
CA PRO A 68 5.33 4.60 17.33
C PRO A 68 4.05 4.26 16.56
N ALA A 69 3.81 4.83 15.38
CA ALA A 69 2.60 4.53 14.60
C ALA A 69 2.64 3.11 14.01
N ILE A 70 3.79 2.65 13.50
CA ILE A 70 3.97 1.28 13.02
C ILE A 70 3.94 0.27 14.17
N TYR A 71 4.48 0.61 15.33
CA TYR A 71 4.40 -0.22 16.53
C TYR A 71 2.95 -0.52 16.90
N ARG A 72 2.08 0.51 16.91
CA ARG A 72 0.64 0.33 17.19
C ARG A 72 -0.07 -0.51 16.13
N LEU A 73 0.32 -0.38 14.86
CA LEU A 73 -0.22 -1.26 13.81
C LEU A 73 0.20 -2.72 14.04
N ASN A 74 1.45 -2.95 14.42
CA ASN A 74 1.92 -4.30 14.76
C ASN A 74 1.21 -4.86 16.00
N GLU A 75 1.05 -4.06 17.05
CA GLU A 75 0.31 -4.41 18.26
C GLU A 75 -1.13 -4.81 17.94
N ALA A 76 -1.83 -4.07 17.08
CA ALA A 76 -3.18 -4.42 16.65
C ALA A 76 -3.22 -5.78 15.92
N VAL A 77 -2.30 -6.04 15.00
CA VAL A 77 -2.21 -7.34 14.30
C VAL A 77 -1.94 -8.48 15.29
N MET A 78 -1.05 -8.28 16.25
CA MET A 78 -0.73 -9.30 17.25
C MET A 78 -1.87 -9.54 18.24
N HIS A 79 -2.60 -8.49 18.63
CA HIS A 79 -3.71 -8.60 19.56
C HIS A 79 -4.94 -9.28 18.94
N PHE A 80 -5.27 -8.96 17.69
CA PHE A 80 -6.43 -9.52 16.99
C PHE A 80 -6.10 -10.78 16.18
N GLY A 81 -4.83 -11.17 16.08
CA GLY A 81 -4.36 -12.20 15.14
C GLY A 81 -5.01 -13.57 15.33
N GLU A 82 -5.18 -14.02 16.58
CA GLU A 82 -5.83 -15.30 16.87
C GLU A 82 -7.31 -15.28 16.47
N SER A 83 -8.05 -14.24 16.84
CA SER A 83 -9.46 -14.09 16.45
C SER A 83 -9.63 -13.98 14.93
N ILE A 84 -8.77 -13.21 14.24
CA ILE A 84 -8.81 -13.10 12.78
C ILE A 84 -8.56 -14.46 12.13
N LYS A 85 -7.59 -15.23 12.64
CA LYS A 85 -7.29 -16.57 12.14
C LYS A 85 -8.47 -17.53 12.33
N GLU A 86 -9.11 -17.51 13.50
CA GLU A 86 -10.30 -18.33 13.76
C GLU A 86 -11.44 -17.99 12.80
N ILE A 87 -11.72 -16.71 12.59
CA ILE A 87 -12.75 -16.26 11.64
C ILE A 87 -12.42 -16.68 10.21
N ILE A 88 -11.15 -16.57 9.77
CA ILE A 88 -10.73 -17.05 8.44
C ILE A 88 -11.06 -18.55 8.29
N ASN A 89 -10.76 -19.36 9.30
CA ASN A 89 -11.01 -20.78 9.25
C ASN A 89 -12.51 -21.11 9.30
N GLU A 90 -13.30 -20.35 10.08
CA GLU A 90 -14.75 -20.52 10.20
C GLU A 90 -15.45 -20.20 8.86
N ASP A 91 -15.14 -19.05 8.27
CA ASP A 91 -15.85 -18.53 7.09
C ASP A 91 -15.31 -19.07 5.76
N PHE A 92 -14.00 -19.37 5.69
CA PHE A 92 -13.31 -19.68 4.43
C PHE A 92 -12.59 -21.04 4.43
N GLY A 93 -12.51 -21.71 5.59
CA GLY A 93 -11.80 -22.98 5.75
C GLY A 93 -10.28 -22.83 5.94
N ASP A 94 -9.58 -23.96 5.93
CA ASP A 94 -8.12 -23.98 6.10
C ASP A 94 -7.40 -23.25 4.97
N GLY A 95 -6.57 -22.27 5.31
CA GLY A 95 -5.87 -21.44 4.35
C GLY A 95 -5.30 -20.15 4.93
N ILE A 96 -5.03 -19.19 4.03
CA ILE A 96 -4.47 -17.87 4.37
C ILE A 96 -5.16 -16.76 3.58
N MET A 97 -5.24 -15.57 4.17
CA MET A 97 -5.48 -14.34 3.43
C MET A 97 -4.19 -13.92 2.70
N SER A 98 -4.24 -13.79 1.38
CA SER A 98 -3.08 -13.42 0.57
C SER A 98 -2.55 -12.03 0.96
N ALA A 99 -1.22 -11.91 1.10
CA ALA A 99 -0.54 -10.62 1.20
C ALA A 99 -0.01 -10.11 -0.17
N ILE A 100 -0.32 -10.84 -1.26
CA ILE A 100 0.06 -10.49 -2.63
C ILE A 100 -1.14 -9.97 -3.43
N ASP A 101 -2.24 -10.72 -3.42
CA ASP A 101 -3.53 -10.27 -3.94
C ASP A 101 -4.28 -9.55 -2.82
N PHE A 102 -3.79 -8.35 -2.51
CA PHE A 102 -4.18 -7.56 -1.35
C PHE A 102 -4.19 -6.08 -1.70
N TYR A 103 -5.19 -5.37 -1.17
CA TYR A 103 -5.32 -3.92 -1.31
C TYR A 103 -5.39 -3.30 0.09
N CYS A 104 -4.77 -2.12 0.23
CA CYS A 104 -4.77 -1.36 1.48
C CYS A 104 -5.05 0.11 1.18
N SER A 105 -5.93 0.72 1.97
CA SER A 105 -6.16 2.16 2.02
C SER A 105 -6.13 2.63 3.46
N VAL A 106 -5.81 3.91 3.67
CA VAL A 106 -5.85 4.55 4.99
C VAL A 106 -6.73 5.78 4.91
N ASP A 107 -7.82 5.78 5.67
CA ASP A 107 -8.82 6.85 5.64
C ASP A 107 -9.05 7.42 7.04
N LYS A 108 -9.26 8.73 7.12
CA LYS A 108 -9.67 9.38 8.37
C LYS A 108 -11.17 9.20 8.55
N VAL A 109 -11.54 8.35 9.49
CA VAL A 109 -12.94 8.19 9.91
C VAL A 109 -13.20 8.96 11.20
N LYS A 110 -14.37 9.62 11.30
CA LYS A 110 -14.87 10.07 12.61
C LYS A 110 -15.52 8.84 13.25
N GLY A 111 -15.01 8.42 14.41
CA GLY A 111 -15.66 7.39 15.21
C GLY A 111 -17.08 7.79 15.58
N VAL A 112 -17.93 6.80 15.76
CA VAL A 112 -19.30 6.97 16.30
C VAL A 112 -19.22 7.30 17.78
#